data_AF-A0A523C6Z4-F1
#
_entry.id   AF-A0A523C6Z4-F1
#
_cell.length_a   1.000
_cell.length_b   1.000
_cell.length_c   1.000
_cell.angle_alpha   90.00
_cell.angle_beta   90.00
_cell.angle_gamma   90.00
#
_symmetry.space_group_name_H-M   'P 1'
#
loop_
_entity.id
_entity.type
_entity.pdbx_description
1 polymer ?
#
loop_
_entity_poly.entity_id
_entity_poly.type
_entity_poly.pdbx_seq_one_letter_code
_entity_poly.pdbx_strand_id
1 'polypeptide(L)'
;MDFVSVLISLAVGAVAGLLAGTVMKGGGFGLQGNIIIGLIGGVVGGFLFRLLAIAAGGLIGSIVTATLGAVILLVLIGLFKKA
;
A
#
# COMPACT_ATOMS: atom_id res chain seq x y z
N MET A 1 -10.23 -3.50 -18.53
CA MET A 1 -9.26 -3.95 -17.51
C MET A 1 -8.40 -4.97 -18.18
N ASP A 2 -7.22 -4.56 -18.58
CA ASP A 2 -6.35 -5.37 -19.43
C ASP A 2 -5.48 -6.23 -18.51
N PHE A 3 -5.14 -7.45 -18.94
CA PHE A 3 -4.37 -8.38 -18.11
C PHE A 3 -3.05 -7.76 -17.62
N VAL A 4 -2.43 -6.93 -18.45
CA VAL A 4 -1.22 -6.16 -18.15
C VAL A 4 -1.42 -5.18 -16.99
N SER A 5 -2.53 -4.46 -16.95
CA SER A 5 -2.81 -3.46 -15.90
C SER A 5 -3.00 -4.11 -14.52
N VAL A 6 -3.62 -5.30 -14.48
CA VAL A 6 -3.79 -6.06 -13.24
C VAL A 6 -2.44 -6.59 -12.73
N LEU A 7 -1.58 -7.05 -13.63
CA LEU A 7 -0.25 -7.52 -13.24
C LEU A 7 0.61 -6.37 -12.68
N ILE A 8 0.54 -5.19 -13.31
CA ILE A 8 1.24 -3.99 -12.84
C ILE A 8 0.71 -3.54 -11.47
N SER A 9 -0.61 -3.53 -11.25
CA SER A 9 -1.17 -3.12 -9.95
C SER A 9 -0.81 -4.08 -8.82
N LEU A 10 -0.76 -5.39 -9.10
CA LEU A 10 -0.24 -6.38 -8.16
C LEU A 10 1.25 -6.16 -7.84
N ALA A 11 2.08 -5.94 -8.86
CA ALA A 11 3.50 -5.70 -8.68
C ALA A 11 3.77 -4.41 -7.88
N VAL A 12 3.06 -3.32 -8.21
CA VAL A 12 3.12 -2.05 -7.49
C VAL A 12 2.67 -2.22 -6.04
N GLY A 13 1.55 -2.91 -5.80
CA GLY A 13 1.04 -3.19 -4.45
C GLY A 13 2.02 -4.02 -3.62
N ALA A 14 2.65 -5.03 -4.21
CA ALA A 14 3.65 -5.86 -3.54
C ALA A 14 4.89 -5.03 -3.16
N VAL A 15 5.44 -4.23 -4.09
CA VAL A 15 6.59 -3.35 -3.82
C VAL A 15 6.23 -2.29 -2.76
N ALA A 16 5.07 -1.66 -2.88
CA ALA A 16 4.57 -0.66 -1.94
C ALA A 16 4.39 -1.22 -0.52
N GLY A 17 3.85 -2.43 -0.40
CA GLY A 17 3.70 -3.12 0.89
C GLY A 17 5.03 -3.45 1.55
N LEU A 18 6.02 -3.88 0.76
CA LEU A 18 7.38 -4.11 1.22
C LEU A 18 8.06 -2.81 1.68
N LEU A 19 7.93 -1.73 0.88
CA LEU A 19 8.43 -0.41 1.25
C LEU A 19 7.78 0.08 2.55
N ALA A 20 6.47 -0.01 2.67
CA ALA A 20 5.73 0.36 3.87
C ALA A 20 6.20 -0.43 5.11
N GLY A 21 6.45 -1.73 4.95
CA GLY A 21 7.01 -2.59 5.99
C GLY A 21 8.44 -2.22 6.40
N THR A 22 9.28 -1.78 5.47
CA THR A 22 10.64 -1.27 5.78
C THR A 22 10.62 0.09 6.49
N VAL A 23 9.66 0.96 6.14
CA VAL A 23 9.45 2.26 6.79
C VAL A 23 9.00 2.08 8.25
N MET A 24 8.19 1.07 8.54
CA MET A 24 7.82 0.72 9.91
C MET A 24 8.95 -0.05 10.63
N LYS A 25 9.81 0.67 11.36
CA LYS A 25 10.83 0.06 12.24
C LYS A 25 10.20 -0.88 13.27
N GLY A 26 10.36 -2.19 13.05
CA GLY A 26 9.98 -3.25 14.01
C GLY A 26 8.52 -3.71 13.99
N GLY A 27 7.70 -3.23 13.05
CA GLY A 27 6.25 -3.51 13.02
C GLY A 27 5.72 -4.27 11.80
N GLY A 28 6.56 -4.57 10.79
CA GLY A 28 6.12 -5.27 9.58
C GLY A 28 5.68 -6.72 9.82
N PHE A 29 4.67 -7.19 9.08
CA PHE A 29 4.09 -8.55 9.20
C PHE A 29 4.91 -9.63 8.44
N GLY A 30 6.22 -9.42 8.27
CA GLY A 30 7.06 -10.24 7.39
C GLY A 30 6.75 -10.06 5.89
N LEU A 31 7.43 -10.81 5.02
CA LEU A 31 7.29 -10.68 3.55
C LEU A 31 5.85 -10.91 3.09
N GLN A 32 5.21 -11.99 3.56
CA GLN A 32 3.87 -12.39 3.15
C GLN A 32 2.80 -11.40 3.64
N GLY A 33 2.86 -10.99 4.91
CA GLY A 33 1.92 -10.02 5.46
C GLY A 33 2.06 -8.64 4.81
N ASN A 34 3.28 -8.19 4.54
CA ASN A 34 3.52 -6.91 3.87
C ASN A 34 2.95 -6.89 2.44
N ILE A 35 3.03 -8.00 1.70
CA ILE A 35 2.44 -8.09 0.35
C ILE A 35 0.92 -7.99 0.40
N ILE A 36 0.27 -8.71 1.33
CA ILE A 36 -1.21 -8.68 1.50
C ILE A 36 -1.65 -7.26 1.88
N ILE A 37 -0.96 -6.65 2.84
CA ILE A 37 -1.27 -5.31 3.31
C ILE A 37 -0.98 -4.28 2.22
N GLY A 38 0.03 -4.49 1.38
CA GLY A 38 0.32 -3.70 0.19
C GLY A 38 -0.79 -3.72 -0.84
N LEU A 39 -1.37 -4.90 -1.12
CA LEU A 39 -2.52 -5.02 -2.02
C LEU A 39 -3.76 -4.27 -1.50
N ILE A 40 -4.11 -4.50 -0.23
CA ILE A 40 -5.28 -3.85 0.39
C ILE A 40 -5.03 -2.34 0.52
N GLY A 41 -3.81 -1.96 0.90
CA GLY A 41 -3.35 -0.58 1.03
C GLY A 41 -3.36 0.19 -0.27
N GLY A 42 -3.08 -0.47 -1.40
CA GLY A 42 -3.23 0.10 -2.74
C GLY A 42 -4.65 0.59 -3.01
N VAL A 43 -5.64 -0.23 -2.69
CA VAL A 43 -7.06 0.09 -2.88
C VAL A 43 -7.50 1.20 -1.93
N VAL A 44 -7.14 1.08 -0.65
CA VAL A 44 -7.49 2.06 0.39
C VAL A 44 -6.82 3.41 0.12
N GLY A 45 -5.54 3.42 -0.22
CA GLY A 45 -4.77 4.62 -0.57
C GLY A 45 -5.35 5.32 -1.79
N GLY A 46 -5.71 4.55 -2.83
CA GLY A 46 -6.37 5.10 -4.02
C GLY A 46 -7.72 5.75 -3.71
N PHE A 47 -8.51 5.15 -2.81
CA PHE A 47 -9.75 5.72 -2.34
C PHE A 47 -9.53 7.01 -1.53
N LEU A 48 -8.57 7.02 -0.59
CA LEU A 48 -8.24 8.20 0.21
C LEU A 48 -7.74 9.37 -0.66
N PHE A 49 -6.82 9.11 -1.58
CA PHE A 49 -6.28 10.15 -2.46
C PHE A 49 -7.36 10.78 -3.34
N ARG A 50 -8.32 9.96 -3.80
CA ARG A 50 -9.48 10.45 -4.56
C ARG A 50 -10.41 11.32 -3.69
N LEU A 51 -10.57 10.99 -2.42
CA LEU A 51 -11.36 11.77 -1.47
C LEU A 51 -10.69 13.10 -1.11
N LEU A 52 -9.36 13.13 -1.04
CA LEU A 52 -8.57 14.34 -0.81
C LEU A 52 -8.41 15.22 -2.07
N ALA A 53 -9.06 14.86 -3.19
CA ALA A 53 -8.90 15.50 -4.50
C ALA A 53 -7.44 15.59 -4.98
N ILE A 54 -6.56 14.69 -4.50
CA ILE A 54 -5.16 14.63 -4.92
C ILE A 54 -5.07 13.73 -6.15
N ALA A 55 -4.83 14.34 -7.30
CA ALA A 55 -4.59 13.63 -8.56
C ALA A 55 -3.15 13.09 -8.59
N ALA A 56 -2.92 11.93 -7.98
CA ALA A 56 -1.69 11.17 -8.14
C ALA A 56 -1.72 10.38 -9.47
N GLY A 57 -1.46 11.09 -10.58
CA GLY A 57 -1.43 10.51 -11.92
C GLY A 57 -0.12 9.80 -12.25
N GLY A 58 -0.20 8.81 -13.14
CA GLY A 58 0.96 8.08 -13.66
C GLY A 58 1.51 7.00 -12.72
N LEU A 59 2.57 6.34 -13.17
CA LEU A 59 3.15 5.16 -12.51
C LEU A 59 3.72 5.53 -11.14
N ILE A 60 4.40 6.67 -11.02
CA ILE A 60 4.94 7.19 -9.76
C ILE A 60 3.82 7.53 -8.77
N GLY A 61 2.76 8.22 -9.22
CA GLY A 61 1.60 8.53 -8.40
C GLY A 61 0.96 7.28 -7.82
N SER A 62 0.79 6.25 -8.64
CA SER A 62 0.22 4.97 -8.19
C SER A 62 1.06 4.26 -7.12
N ILE A 63 2.40 4.31 -7.24
CA ILE A 63 3.32 3.72 -6.25
C ILE A 63 3.23 4.50 -4.94
N VAL A 64 3.26 5.83 -4.98
CA VAL A 64 3.20 6.69 -3.78
C VAL A 64 1.87 6.49 -3.05
N THR A 65 0.76 6.55 -3.78
CA THR A 65 -0.58 6.37 -3.21
C THR A 65 -0.74 4.98 -2.60
N ALA A 66 -0.26 3.93 -3.27
CA ALA A 66 -0.31 2.57 -2.73
C ALA A 66 0.59 2.40 -1.49
N THR A 67 1.77 3.02 -1.50
CA THR A 67 2.71 2.96 -0.36
C THR A 67 2.11 3.66 0.85
N LEU A 68 1.53 4.85 0.68
CA LEU A 68 0.89 5.59 1.77
C LEU A 68 -0.32 4.83 2.34
N GLY A 69 -1.17 4.26 1.48
CA GLY A 69 -2.29 3.44 1.94
C GLY A 69 -1.82 2.19 2.71
N ALA A 70 -0.75 1.54 2.26
CA ALA A 70 -0.15 0.41 2.96
C ALA A 70 0.48 0.80 4.31
N VAL A 71 1.15 1.94 4.39
CA VAL A 71 1.69 2.49 5.66
C VAL A 71 0.57 2.75 6.66
N ILE A 72 -0.52 3.39 6.23
CA ILE A 72 -1.69 3.65 7.10
C ILE A 72 -2.26 2.36 7.65
N LEU A 73 -2.44 1.33 6.82
CA LEU A 73 -2.92 0.03 7.27
C LEU A 73 -1.94 -0.64 8.25
N LEU A 74 -0.64 -0.68 7.94
CA LEU A 74 0.35 -1.26 8.83
C LEU A 74 0.38 -0.56 10.20
N VAL A 75 0.24 0.77 10.21
CA VAL A 75 0.13 1.56 11.45
C VAL A 75 -1.12 1.15 12.22
N LEU A 76 -2.29 1.10 11.58
CA LEU A 76 -3.53 0.69 12.26
C LEU A 76 -3.39 -0.70 12.88
N ILE A 77 -2.99 -1.70 12.09
CA ILE A 77 -2.89 -3.08 12.57
C ILE A 77 -1.79 -3.22 13.64
N GLY A 78 -0.68 -2.50 13.47
CA GLY A 78 0.41 -2.43 14.45
C GLY A 78 -0.01 -1.81 15.79
N LEU A 79 -0.90 -0.80 15.77
CA LEU A 79 -1.49 -0.22 16.98
C LEU A 79 -2.38 -1.23 17.71
N PHE A 80 -3.22 -1.97 16.99
CA PHE A 80 -4.09 -2.99 17.59
C PHE A 80 -3.33 -4.19 18.16
N LYS A 81 -2.19 -4.55 17.56
CA LYS A 81 -1.37 -5.68 18.01
C LYS A 81 -0.54 -5.36 19.27
N LYS A 82 -0.38 -4.08 19.61
CA LYS A 82 0.40 -3.61 20.76
C LYS A 82 -0.46 -3.38 22.02
N ALA A 83 -1.78 -3.55 21.92
CA ALA A 83 -2.75 -3.52 23.02
C ALA A 83 -3.05 -4.93 23.51
#